data_AF-A0A257SIH1-F1
#
_entry.id   AF-A0A257SIH1-F1
#
_cell.length_a   1.000
_cell.length_b   1.000
_cell.length_c   1.000
_cell.angle_alpha   90.00
_cell.angle_beta   90.00
_cell.angle_gamma   90.00
#
_symmetry.space_group_name_H-M   'P 1'
#
loop_
_entity.id
_entity.type
_entity.pdbx_description
1 polymer ?
#
loop_
_entity_poly.entity_id
_entity_poly.type
_entity_poly.pdbx_seq_one_letter_code
_entity_poly.pdbx_strand_id
1 'polypeptide(L)'
;MPTYTATRETLIHELRGDAAAHRAGQYDAIGRRFDQVEHNFPTGTAPALAKQHIALAFWDGWIDARNNGWPRGPVGQGDWPALADAVADDLEADREITAPLVLARFDLVRHPNLNERVKTLAARLRQRNDEPR
;
A
#
# COMPACT_ATOMS: atom_id res chain seq x y z
N MET A 1 19.49 -1.20 2.31
CA MET A 1 18.29 -0.32 2.29
C MET A 1 18.05 0.05 0.84
N PRO A 2 16.90 -0.30 0.24
CA PRO A 2 16.57 0.11 -1.12
C PRO A 2 16.43 1.63 -1.21
N THR A 3 16.71 2.18 -2.39
CA THR A 3 16.55 3.61 -2.66
C THR A 3 15.07 3.95 -2.83
N TYR A 4 14.76 5.24 -2.73
CA TYR A 4 13.43 5.77 -3.04
C TYR A 4 12.93 5.28 -4.40
N THR A 5 13.75 5.41 -5.45
CA THR A 5 13.40 5.00 -6.82
C THR A 5 13.11 3.50 -6.91
N ALA A 6 13.97 2.66 -6.33
CA ALA A 6 13.78 1.20 -6.36
C ALA A 6 12.49 0.77 -5.64
N THR A 7 12.18 1.42 -4.52
CA THR A 7 10.95 1.17 -3.76
C THR A 7 9.71 1.60 -4.55
N ARG A 8 9.79 2.75 -5.24
CA ARG A 8 8.72 3.26 -6.10
C ARG A 8 8.42 2.31 -7.27
N GLU A 9 9.46 1.88 -7.97
CA GLU A 9 9.34 0.95 -9.10
C GLU A 9 8.76 -0.40 -8.66
N THR A 10 9.19 -0.90 -7.50
CA THR A 10 8.64 -2.12 -6.91
C THR A 10 7.14 -1.97 -6.66
N LEU A 11 6.71 -0.90 -5.99
CA LEU A 11 5.29 -0.65 -5.73
C LEU A 11 4.47 -0.56 -7.04
N ILE A 12 4.97 0.16 -8.06
CA ILE A 12 4.29 0.27 -9.35
C ILE A 12 4.10 -1.12 -9.98
N HIS A 13 5.16 -1.92 -9.99
CA HIS A 13 5.13 -3.26 -10.57
C HIS A 13 4.12 -4.16 -9.87
N GLU A 14 4.18 -4.22 -8.53
CA GLU A 14 3.31 -5.10 -7.75
C GLU A 14 1.84 -4.64 -7.80
N LEU A 15 1.56 -3.34 -7.72
CA LEU A 15 0.18 -2.82 -7.82
C LEU A 15 -0.46 -3.13 -9.18
N ARG A 16 0.29 -2.96 -10.28
CA ARG A 16 -0.18 -3.30 -11.63
C ARG A 16 -0.35 -4.81 -11.80
N GLY A 17 0.57 -5.60 -11.25
CA GLY A 17 0.49 -7.07 -11.26
C GLY A 17 -0.76 -7.57 -10.53
N ASP A 18 -1.03 -7.04 -9.34
CA ASP A 18 -2.19 -7.40 -8.53
C ASP A 18 -3.51 -6.92 -9.17
N ALA A 19 -3.51 -5.77 -9.85
CA ALA A 19 -4.65 -5.30 -10.61
C ALA A 19 -4.99 -6.23 -11.78
N ALA A 20 -3.97 -6.71 -12.50
CA ALA A 20 -4.15 -7.71 -13.56
C ALA A 20 -4.67 -9.04 -13.00
N ALA A 21 -4.08 -9.53 -11.90
CA ALA A 21 -4.52 -10.75 -11.23
C ALA A 21 -5.98 -10.67 -10.76
N HIS A 22 -6.36 -9.56 -10.13
CA HIS A 22 -7.73 -9.33 -9.68
C HIS A 22 -8.72 -9.38 -10.85
N ARG A 23 -8.43 -8.67 -11.95
CA ARG A 23 -9.29 -8.66 -13.14
C ARG A 23 -9.42 -10.05 -13.78
N ALA A 24 -8.38 -10.88 -13.67
CA ALA A 24 -8.39 -12.26 -14.11
C ALA A 24 -9.07 -13.23 -13.11
N GLY A 25 -9.61 -12.74 -11.99
CA GLY A 25 -10.19 -13.56 -10.93
C GLY A 25 -9.17 -14.37 -10.13
N GLN A 26 -7.87 -14.08 -10.28
CA GLN A 26 -6.76 -14.76 -9.62
C GLN A 26 -6.49 -14.13 -8.24
N TYR A 27 -7.49 -14.12 -7.37
CA TYR A 27 -7.39 -13.41 -6.09
C TYR A 27 -6.24 -13.91 -5.20
N ASP A 28 -5.88 -15.20 -5.26
CA ASP A 28 -4.77 -15.79 -4.50
C ASP A 28 -3.37 -15.28 -4.93
N ALA A 29 -3.28 -14.60 -6.07
CA ALA A 29 -2.03 -13.98 -6.52
C ALA A 29 -1.83 -12.58 -5.91
N ILE A 30 -2.92 -11.89 -5.51
CA ILE A 30 -2.88 -10.54 -4.95
C ILE A 30 -2.03 -10.56 -3.68
N GLY A 31 -1.02 -9.70 -3.59
CA GLY A 31 -0.22 -9.51 -2.38
C GLY A 31 0.78 -10.62 -2.07
N ARG A 32 1.03 -11.57 -2.99
CA ARG A 32 2.01 -12.66 -2.75
C ARG A 32 3.40 -12.17 -2.33
N ARG A 33 3.80 -11.00 -2.81
CA ARG A 33 5.12 -10.42 -2.54
C ARG A 33 5.10 -9.34 -1.46
N PHE A 34 3.94 -9.07 -0.87
CA PHE A 34 3.74 -7.99 0.08
C PHE A 34 4.74 -8.07 1.23
N ASP A 35 4.81 -9.20 1.94
CA ASP A 35 5.71 -9.37 3.09
C ASP A 35 7.18 -9.11 2.73
N GLN A 36 7.62 -9.53 1.54
CA GLN A 36 8.98 -9.29 1.06
C GLN A 36 9.22 -7.80 0.78
N VAL A 37 8.26 -7.11 0.17
CA VAL A 37 8.36 -5.69 -0.16
C VAL A 37 8.29 -4.83 1.11
N GLU A 38 7.35 -5.13 2.01
CA GLU A 38 7.20 -4.48 3.32
C GLU A 38 8.49 -4.61 4.14
N HIS A 39 9.08 -5.81 4.20
CA HIS A 39 10.32 -6.04 4.93
C HIS A 39 11.47 -5.16 4.42
N ASN A 40 11.59 -5.03 3.10
CA ASN A 40 12.64 -4.23 2.48
C ASN A 40 12.34 -2.72 2.46
N PHE A 41 11.11 -2.31 2.81
CA PHE A 41 10.68 -0.93 2.69
C PHE A 41 11.53 0.02 3.56
N PRO A 42 11.90 1.21 3.06
CA PRO A 42 12.61 2.21 3.85
C PRO A 42 11.81 2.59 5.10
N THR A 43 12.44 2.51 6.27
CA THR A 43 11.81 2.94 7.52
C THR A 43 11.98 4.45 7.75
N GLY A 44 11.03 5.06 8.45
CA GLY A 44 11.06 6.48 8.83
C GLY A 44 9.80 7.25 8.43
N THR A 45 9.71 8.51 8.82
CA THR A 45 8.55 9.38 8.55
C THR A 45 8.93 10.58 7.67
N ALA A 46 9.98 10.44 6.86
CA ALA A 46 10.43 11.51 5.98
C ALA A 46 9.29 11.89 5.00
N PRO A 47 9.01 13.18 4.78
CA PRO A 47 7.96 13.62 3.85
C PRO A 47 8.13 13.05 2.44
N ALA A 48 9.38 12.84 2.01
CA ALA A 48 9.71 12.23 0.72
C ALA A 48 9.15 10.80 0.54
N LEU A 49 8.89 10.07 1.62
CA LEU A 49 8.34 8.70 1.60
C LEU A 49 6.80 8.68 1.72
N ALA A 50 6.14 9.83 1.93
CA ALA A 50 4.72 9.88 2.28
C ALA A 50 3.83 9.14 1.28
N LYS A 51 4.00 9.38 -0.03
CA LYS A 51 3.23 8.69 -1.07
C LYS A 51 3.52 7.21 -1.18
N GLN A 52 4.75 6.78 -0.89
CA GLN A 52 5.10 5.36 -0.91
C GLN A 52 4.47 4.65 0.30
N HIS A 53 4.40 5.29 1.47
CA HIS A 53 3.66 4.76 2.62
C HIS A 53 2.16 4.66 2.34
N ILE A 54 1.58 5.65 1.69
CA ILE A 54 0.16 5.61 1.27
C ILE A 54 -0.09 4.42 0.34
N ALA A 55 0.78 4.22 -0.66
CA ALA A 55 0.69 3.10 -1.58
C ALA A 55 0.83 1.74 -0.87
N LEU A 56 1.77 1.62 0.08
CA LEU A 56 1.95 0.40 0.88
C LEU A 56 0.74 0.11 1.77
N ALA A 57 0.18 1.14 2.43
CA ALA A 57 -1.02 1.02 3.25
C ALA A 57 -2.27 0.68 2.42
N PHE A 58 -2.39 1.22 1.21
CA PHE A 58 -3.41 0.83 0.25
C PHE A 58 -3.29 -0.64 -0.12
N TRP A 59 -2.08 -1.11 -0.39
CA TRP A 59 -1.83 -2.50 -0.77
C TRP A 59 -2.15 -3.48 0.37
N ASP A 60 -1.75 -3.15 1.62
CA ASP A 60 -2.15 -3.90 2.83
C ASP A 60 -3.67 -3.99 2.98
N GLY A 61 -4.36 -2.85 2.83
CA GLY A 61 -5.82 -2.79 2.91
C GLY A 61 -6.52 -3.64 1.84
N TRP A 62 -5.92 -3.74 0.66
CA TRP A 62 -6.44 -4.60 -0.41
C TRP A 62 -6.29 -6.08 -0.06
N ILE A 63 -5.12 -6.48 0.44
CA ILE A 63 -4.85 -7.85 0.90
C ILE A 63 -5.79 -8.22 2.05
N ASP A 64 -6.06 -7.28 2.95
CA ASP A 64 -7.01 -7.48 4.03
C ASP A 64 -8.43 -7.69 3.50
N ALA A 65 -8.89 -6.85 2.58
CA ALA A 65 -10.21 -7.01 1.96
C ALA A 65 -10.34 -8.39 1.27
N ARG A 66 -9.30 -8.84 0.56
CA ARG A 66 -9.24 -10.19 -0.02
C ARG A 66 -9.38 -11.27 1.05
N ASN A 67 -8.56 -11.20 2.09
CA ASN A 67 -8.50 -12.21 3.16
C ASN A 67 -9.80 -12.36 3.93
N ASN A 68 -10.59 -11.29 4.03
CA ASN A 68 -11.87 -11.29 4.72
C ASN A 68 -13.07 -11.46 3.77
N GLY A 69 -12.85 -11.93 2.54
CA GLY A 69 -13.92 -12.25 1.60
C GLY A 69 -14.67 -11.03 1.07
N TRP A 70 -13.97 -9.91 0.86
CA TRP A 70 -14.50 -8.66 0.31
C TRP A 70 -15.66 -8.09 1.15
N PRO A 71 -15.40 -7.74 2.42
CA PRO A 71 -16.44 -7.24 3.30
C PRO A 71 -17.08 -5.97 2.72
N ARG A 72 -18.38 -5.78 3.00
CA ARG A 72 -19.07 -4.57 2.57
C ARG A 72 -18.39 -3.35 3.16
N GLY A 73 -17.97 -2.45 2.28
CA GLY A 73 -17.16 -1.31 2.67
C GLY A 73 -17.20 -0.20 1.63
N PRO A 74 -16.40 0.84 1.88
CA PRO A 74 -16.35 2.01 1.04
C PRO A 74 -15.55 1.82 -0.27
N VAL A 75 -14.76 0.74 -0.35
CA VAL A 75 -14.12 0.28 -1.58
C VAL A 75 -14.80 -1.03 -1.95
N GLY A 76 -15.51 -1.06 -3.08
CA GLY A 76 -16.11 -2.30 -3.60
C GLY A 76 -15.02 -3.22 -4.15
N GLN A 77 -15.32 -4.53 -4.24
CA GLN A 77 -14.40 -5.52 -4.79
C GLN A 77 -13.85 -5.08 -6.16
N GLY A 78 -14.73 -4.67 -7.08
CA GLY A 78 -14.35 -4.25 -8.43
C GLY A 78 -13.62 -2.90 -8.51
N ASP A 79 -13.58 -2.12 -7.43
CA ASP A 79 -12.96 -0.79 -7.44
C ASP A 79 -11.45 -0.86 -7.16
N TRP A 80 -11.00 -1.91 -6.46
CA TRP A 80 -9.59 -2.05 -6.07
C TRP A 80 -8.61 -1.98 -7.25
N PRO A 81 -8.83 -2.68 -8.38
CA PRO A 81 -7.89 -2.61 -9.51
C PRO A 81 -7.80 -1.22 -10.14
N ALA A 82 -8.92 -0.49 -10.22
CA ALA A 82 -8.94 0.86 -10.77
C ALA A 82 -8.21 1.85 -9.85
N LEU A 83 -8.34 1.69 -8.53
CA LEU A 83 -7.60 2.47 -7.54
C LEU A 83 -6.09 2.13 -7.57
N ALA A 84 -5.75 0.87 -7.75
CA ALA A 84 -4.36 0.42 -7.86
C ALA A 84 -3.66 1.02 -9.08
N ASP A 85 -4.33 1.04 -10.24
CA ASP A 85 -3.82 1.69 -11.44
C ASP A 85 -3.63 3.20 -11.20
N ALA A 86 -4.60 3.88 -10.60
CA ALA A 86 -4.48 5.32 -10.30
C ALA A 86 -3.30 5.63 -9.37
N VAL A 87 -3.09 4.82 -8.33
CA VAL A 87 -1.92 4.97 -7.43
C VAL A 87 -0.62 4.69 -8.18
N ALA A 88 -0.58 3.63 -9.01
CA ALA A 88 0.60 3.29 -9.79
C ALA A 88 0.96 4.40 -10.79
N ASP A 89 -0.03 5.01 -11.44
CA ASP A 89 0.16 6.14 -12.36
C ASP A 89 0.66 7.40 -11.63
N ASP A 90 0.15 7.67 -10.42
CA ASP A 90 0.64 8.76 -9.57
C ASP A 90 2.11 8.54 -9.17
N LEU A 91 2.48 7.30 -8.82
CA LEU A 91 3.86 6.93 -8.50
C LEU A 91 4.77 7.00 -9.74
N GLU A 92 4.32 6.53 -10.89
CA GLU A 92 5.09 6.52 -12.15
C GLU A 92 5.39 7.94 -12.63
N ALA A 93 4.40 8.84 -12.55
CA ALA A 93 4.56 10.26 -12.85
C ALA A 93 5.29 11.05 -11.74
N ASP A 94 5.73 10.37 -10.67
CA ASP A 94 6.35 10.95 -9.48
C ASP A 94 5.57 12.10 -8.84
N ARG A 95 4.23 12.10 -8.99
CA ARG A 95 3.34 13.10 -8.38
C ARG A 95 2.82 12.63 -7.03
N GLU A 96 2.11 13.50 -6.32
CA GLU A 96 1.39 13.10 -5.11
C GLU A 96 0.22 12.18 -5.48
N ILE A 97 -0.17 11.29 -4.56
CA ILE A 97 -1.36 10.47 -4.74
C ILE A 97 -2.58 11.37 -4.63
N THR A 98 -3.46 11.34 -5.64
CA THR A 98 -4.60 12.27 -5.74
C THR A 98 -5.95 11.60 -5.56
N ALA A 99 -6.01 10.27 -5.64
CA ALA A 99 -7.23 9.49 -5.51
C ALA A 99 -7.92 9.77 -4.14
N PRO A 100 -9.08 10.45 -4.10
CA PRO A 100 -9.66 10.91 -2.84
C PRO A 100 -10.00 9.78 -1.88
N LEU A 101 -10.47 8.65 -2.41
CA LEU A 101 -10.79 7.46 -1.63
C LEU A 101 -9.54 6.82 -1.02
N VAL A 102 -8.41 6.88 -1.72
CA VAL A 102 -7.13 6.37 -1.23
C VAL A 102 -6.62 7.27 -0.11
N LEU A 103 -6.61 8.59 -0.34
CA LEU A 103 -6.18 9.55 0.67
C LEU A 103 -7.02 9.48 1.95
N ALA A 104 -8.35 9.42 1.82
CA ALA A 104 -9.26 9.38 2.96
C ALA A 104 -9.12 8.12 3.84
N ARG A 105 -8.46 7.06 3.35
CA ARG A 105 -8.39 5.76 4.02
C ARG A 105 -6.99 5.29 4.36
N PHE A 106 -6.00 5.68 3.55
CA PHE A 106 -4.64 5.16 3.61
C PHE A 106 -3.59 6.26 3.83
N ASP A 107 -3.98 7.53 3.89
CA ASP A 107 -3.09 8.63 4.29
C ASP A 107 -2.88 8.68 5.80
N LEU A 108 -1.89 7.91 6.24
CA LEU A 108 -1.39 7.85 7.61
C LEU A 108 -0.85 9.18 8.14
N VAL A 109 -0.33 10.04 7.27
CA VAL A 109 0.30 11.31 7.67
C VAL A 109 -0.77 12.34 7.99
N ARG A 110 -1.85 12.40 7.21
CA ARG A 110 -2.98 13.30 7.45
C ARG A 110 -4.00 12.78 8.47
N HIS A 111 -4.03 11.48 8.72
CA HIS A 111 -5.01 10.86 9.63
C HIS A 111 -4.36 9.86 10.61
N PRO A 112 -3.71 10.33 11.70
CA PRO A 112 -3.10 9.45 12.71
C PRO A 112 -4.10 8.54 13.46
N ASN A 113 -5.41 8.77 13.27
CA ASN A 113 -6.48 8.00 13.89
C ASN A 113 -7.14 6.95 12.98
N LEU A 114 -6.67 6.75 11.73
CA LEU A 114 -7.26 5.74 10.84
C LEU A 114 -6.80 4.31 11.19
N ASN A 115 -7.78 3.39 11.12
CA ASN A 115 -7.74 1.92 11.24
C ASN A 115 -6.64 1.29 12.12
N GLU A 116 -7.04 0.56 13.16
CA GLU A 116 -6.14 -0.20 14.05
C GLU A 116 -5.11 -1.08 13.30
N ARG A 117 -5.45 -1.59 12.11
CA ARG A 117 -4.50 -2.29 11.22
C ARG A 117 -3.41 -1.41 10.65
N VAL A 118 -3.75 -0.24 10.14
CA VAL A 118 -2.79 0.71 9.58
C VAL A 118 -1.90 1.27 10.71
N LYS A 119 -2.45 1.44 11.92
CA LYS A 119 -1.67 1.68 13.14
C LYS A 119 -0.74 0.52 13.50
N THR A 120 -1.19 -0.73 13.32
CA THR A 120 -0.38 -1.94 13.57
C THR A 120 0.78 -2.03 12.58
N LEU A 121 0.52 -1.76 11.29
CA LEU A 121 1.55 -1.66 10.25
C LEU A 121 2.55 -0.54 10.56
N ALA A 122 2.05 0.67 10.88
CA ALA A 122 2.90 1.78 11.29
C ALA A 122 3.68 1.52 12.59
N ALA A 123 3.10 0.78 13.55
CA ALA A 123 3.76 0.37 14.79
C ALA A 123 4.86 -0.67 14.53
N ARG A 124 4.63 -1.65 13.65
CA ARG A 124 5.68 -2.60 13.20
C ARG A 124 6.82 -1.89 12.49
N LEU A 125 6.51 -0.96 11.59
CA LEU A 125 7.51 -0.15 10.90
C LEU A 125 8.32 0.76 11.86
N ARG A 126 7.72 1.18 13.00
CA ARG A 126 8.42 1.94 14.07
C ARG A 126 9.24 1.06 15.01
N GLN A 127 8.73 -0.10 15.45
CA GLN A 127 9.41 -0.98 16.42
C GLN A 127 10.71 -1.60 15.87
N ARG A 128 10.85 -1.72 14.55
CA ARG A 128 12.10 -2.18 13.91
C ARG A 128 13.31 -1.24 14.09
N ASN A 129 13.12 -0.08 14.73
CA ASN A 129 14.21 0.82 15.16
C ASN A 129 14.79 0.47 16.55
N ASP A 130 14.13 -0.35 17.36
CA ASP A 130 14.54 -0.63 18.76
C ASP A 130 15.20 -2.00 18.98
N GLU A 131 15.35 -2.82 17.93
CA GLU A 131 16.15 -4.05 18.05
C GLU A 131 17.63 -3.75 17.77
N PRO A 132 18.52 -3.90 18.78
CA PRO A 132 19.97 -3.85 18.53
C PRO A 132 20.36 -5.07 17.69
N ARG A 133 21.12 -4.80 16.62
CA ARG A 133 21.82 -5.82 15.81
C ARG A 133 22.74 -6.70 16.64
#